data_AF-A0A3A6DG33-F1
#
_entry.id   AF-A0A3A6DG33-F1
#
_cell.length_a   1.000
_cell.length_b   1.000
_cell.length_c   1.000
_cell.angle_alpha   90.00
_cell.angle_beta   90.00
_cell.angle_gamma   90.00
#
_symmetry.space_group_name_H-M   'P 1'
#
loop_
_entity.id
_entity.type
_entity.pdbx_description
1 polymer ?
#
loop_
_entity_poly.entity_id
_entity_poly.type
_entity_poly.pdbx_seq_one_letter_code
_entity_poly.pdbx_strand_id
1 'polypeptide(L)'
;MNDPLDYPFLDYKGIMEALGSVCKKDTAYAIMNELENAKDDDGNPLIDKSRIPPFGKRVIPTEVFCKYYKIKRRKKKAEQERK
;
A
#
# COMPACT_ATOMS: atom_id res chain seq x y z
N MET A 1 4.67 16.61 4.29
CA MET A 1 3.76 15.84 3.41
C MET A 1 3.35 14.58 4.16
N ASN A 2 2.08 14.19 4.14
CA ASN A 2 1.65 12.92 4.75
C ASN A 2 2.07 11.78 3.81
N ASP A 3 2.87 10.83 4.31
CA ASP A 3 3.23 9.65 3.55
C ASP A 3 1.96 8.90 3.13
N PRO A 4 1.84 8.47 1.87
CA PRO A 4 0.70 7.65 1.44
C PRO A 4 0.58 6.37 2.29
N LEU A 5 1.73 5.88 2.79
CA LEU A 5 1.83 4.73 3.68
C LEU A 5 1.24 4.93 5.08
N ASP A 6 0.95 6.17 5.49
CA ASP A 6 0.32 6.48 6.79
C ASP A 6 -1.20 6.15 6.76
N TYR A 7 -1.80 6.14 5.55
CA TYR A 7 -3.20 5.77 5.38
C TYR A 7 -3.43 4.26 5.53
N PRO A 8 -4.62 3.83 5.97
CA PRO A 8 -4.96 2.41 6.13
C PRO A 8 -5.14 1.67 4.80
N PHE A 9 -5.53 2.41 3.75
CA PHE A 9 -5.73 1.88 2.41
C PHE A 9 -5.00 2.75 1.38
N LEU A 10 -4.35 2.10 0.41
CA LEU A 10 -3.70 2.75 -0.72
C LEU A 10 -4.53 2.58 -1.98
N ASP A 11 -4.75 3.67 -2.69
CA ASP A 11 -5.13 3.63 -4.11
C ASP A 11 -3.89 3.69 -5.02
N TYR A 12 -4.12 3.62 -6.34
CA TYR A 12 -3.02 3.55 -7.30
C TYR A 12 -2.10 4.77 -7.22
N LYS A 13 -2.63 5.95 -6.83
CA LYS A 13 -1.79 7.14 -6.61
C LYS A 13 -0.91 6.95 -5.38
N GLY A 14 -1.47 6.40 -4.30
CA GLY A 14 -0.72 6.10 -3.09
C GLY A 14 0.42 5.09 -3.33
N ILE A 15 0.19 4.09 -4.18
CA ILE A 15 1.24 3.13 -4.61
C ILE A 15 2.31 3.84 -5.44
N MET A 16 1.89 4.67 -6.41
CA MET A 16 2.83 5.46 -7.22
C MET A 16 3.67 6.41 -6.37
N GLU A 17 3.08 7.07 -5.38
CA GLU A 17 3.82 7.93 -4.45
C GLU A 17 4.75 7.12 -3.53
N ALA A 18 4.32 5.95 -3.05
CA ALA A 18 5.14 5.08 -2.20
C ALA A 18 6.35 4.48 -2.93
N LEU A 19 6.18 4.13 -4.21
CA LEU A 19 7.25 3.58 -5.05
C LEU A 19 8.04 4.68 -5.79
N GLY A 20 7.52 5.91 -5.83
CA GLY A 20 8.12 7.05 -6.50
C GLY A 20 7.91 7.07 -8.02
N SER A 21 8.55 8.02 -8.70
CA SER A 21 8.40 8.30 -10.14
C SER A 21 8.74 7.14 -11.09
N VAL A 22 9.32 6.05 -10.58
CA VAL A 22 9.60 4.82 -11.35
C VAL A 22 8.33 3.97 -11.55
N CYS A 23 7.33 4.12 -10.69
CA CYS A 23 6.09 3.35 -10.78
C CYS A 23 5.07 4.10 -11.63
N LYS A 24 4.72 3.51 -12.78
CA LYS A 24 3.67 4.03 -13.66
C LYS A 24 2.28 3.57 -13.19
N LYS A 25 1.24 4.19 -13.74
CA LYS A 25 -0.16 3.82 -13.49
C LYS A 25 -0.39 2.33 -13.74
N ASP A 26 0.06 1.80 -14.88
CA ASP A 26 -0.02 0.37 -15.21
C ASP A 26 0.61 -0.52 -14.15
N THR A 27 1.83 -0.18 -13.70
CA THR A 27 2.53 -0.92 -12.66
C THR A 27 1.74 -0.91 -11.34
N ALA A 28 1.17 0.25 -10.96
CA ALA A 28 0.34 0.33 -9.76
C ALA A 28 -0.91 -0.55 -9.84
N TYR A 29 -1.59 -0.60 -10.99
CA TYR A 29 -2.72 -1.51 -11.19
C TYR A 29 -2.31 -2.99 -11.23
N ALA A 30 -1.16 -3.31 -11.81
CA ALA A 30 -0.61 -4.66 -11.80
C ALA A 30 -0.33 -5.13 -10.38
N ILE A 31 0.26 -4.26 -9.55
CA ILE A 31 0.50 -4.52 -8.12
C ILE A 31 -0.81 -4.75 -7.36
N MET A 32 -1.82 -3.91 -7.60
CA MET A 32 -3.14 -4.11 -6.97
C MET A 32 -3.73 -5.47 -7.32
N ASN A 33 -3.68 -5.84 -8.60
CA ASN A 33 -4.19 -7.12 -9.06
C ASN A 33 -3.37 -8.29 -8.50
N GLU A 34 -2.04 -8.17 -8.45
CA GLU A 34 -1.16 -9.16 -7.85
C GLU A 34 -1.52 -9.39 -6.38
N LEU A 35 -1.64 -8.33 -5.59
CA LEU A 35 -1.99 -8.43 -4.16
C LEU A 35 -3.42 -8.94 -3.93
N GLU A 36 -4.37 -8.61 -4.81
CA GLU A 36 -5.73 -9.15 -4.74
C GLU A 36 -5.80 -10.66 -5.03
N ASN A 37 -4.86 -11.20 -5.81
CA ASN A 37 -4.78 -12.63 -6.14
C ASN A 37 -3.76 -13.39 -5.28
N ALA A 38 -2.83 -12.67 -4.65
CA ALA A 38 -1.80 -13.25 -3.81
C ALA A 38 -2.40 -13.83 -2.53
N LYS A 39 -1.77 -14.90 -2.07
CA LYS A 39 -2.15 -15.65 -0.87
C LYS A 39 -0.97 -15.69 0.09
N ASP A 40 -1.27 -15.71 1.39
CA ASP A 40 -0.26 -15.96 2.43
C ASP A 40 0.14 -17.45 2.41
N ASP A 41 1.11 -17.84 3.23
CA ASP A 41 1.65 -19.21 3.31
C ASP A 41 0.55 -20.24 3.67
N ASP A 42 -0.47 -19.78 4.38
CA ASP A 42 -1.64 -20.58 4.79
C ASP A 42 -2.69 -20.73 3.67
N GLY A 43 -2.44 -20.19 2.47
CA GLY A 43 -3.36 -20.25 1.33
C GLY A 43 -4.53 -19.27 1.40
N ASN A 44 -4.60 -18.44 2.45
CA ASN A 44 -5.60 -17.39 2.59
C ASN A 44 -5.26 -16.17 1.70
N PRO A 45 -6.25 -15.52 1.07
CA PRO A 45 -6.01 -14.32 0.29
C PRO A 45 -5.39 -13.22 1.16
N LEU A 46 -4.36 -12.55 0.63
CA LEU A 46 -3.70 -11.45 1.35
C LEU A 46 -4.64 -10.27 1.60
N ILE A 47 -5.58 -10.06 0.68
CA ILE A 47 -6.58 -8.99 0.75
C ILE A 47 -7.94 -9.60 1.02
N ASP A 48 -8.48 -9.32 2.20
CA ASP A 48 -9.86 -9.65 2.53
C ASP A 48 -10.81 -8.56 2.01
N LYS A 49 -11.49 -8.85 0.90
CA LYS A 49 -12.42 -7.88 0.26
C LYS A 49 -13.65 -7.58 1.12
N SER A 50 -14.02 -8.45 2.06
CA SER A 50 -15.15 -8.23 2.97
C SER A 50 -14.82 -7.19 4.04
N ARG A 51 -13.53 -7.01 4.36
CA ARG A 51 -13.04 -5.99 5.30
C ARG A 51 -12.76 -4.63 4.67
N ILE A 52 -12.85 -4.53 3.34
CA ILE A 52 -12.67 -3.27 2.63
C ILE A 52 -14.02 -2.55 2.55
N PRO A 53 -14.14 -1.34 3.11
CA PRO A 53 -15.31 -0.50 2.92
C PRO A 53 -15.63 -0.33 1.42
N PRO A 54 -16.90 -0.15 1.02
CA PRO A 54 -17.26 0.14 -0.36
C PRO A 54 -16.75 1.53 -0.76
N PHE A 55 -15.47 1.62 -1.08
CA PHE A 55 -14.88 2.79 -1.69
C PHE A 55 -15.33 2.81 -3.15
N GLY A 56 -15.75 3.97 -3.67
CA GLY A 56 -16.00 4.17 -5.09
C GLY A 56 -14.75 4.06 -5.99
N LYS A 57 -13.66 3.46 -5.47
CA LYS A 57 -12.37 3.29 -6.12
C LYS A 57 -11.70 2.00 -5.63
N ARG A 58 -10.84 1.42 -6.47
CA ARG A 58 -10.00 0.28 -6.08
C ARG A 58 -8.95 0.73 -5.08
N VAL A 59 -8.91 0.07 -3.94
CA VAL A 59 -7.92 0.28 -2.88
C VAL A 59 -7.44 -1.06 -2.37
N ILE A 60 -6.20 -1.07 -1.86
CA ILE A 60 -5.61 -2.22 -1.19
C ILE A 60 -5.21 -1.83 0.24
N PRO A 61 -5.24 -2.76 1.21
CA PRO A 61 -4.75 -2.48 2.56
C PRO A 61 -3.25 -2.14 2.52
N THR A 62 -2.88 -0.99 3.10
CA THR A 62 -1.50 -0.51 3.10
C THR A 62 -0.56 -1.46 3.83
N GLU A 63 -1.06 -2.13 4.87
CA GLU A 63 -0.29 -3.10 5.64
C GLU A 63 0.12 -4.30 4.78
N VAL A 64 -0.81 -4.83 3.98
CA VAL A 64 -0.56 -5.93 3.04
C VAL A 64 0.49 -5.51 2.00
N PHE A 65 0.32 -4.33 1.41
CA PHE A 65 1.28 -3.77 0.46
C PHE A 65 2.69 -3.63 1.08
N CYS A 66 2.79 -3.06 2.28
CA CYS A 66 4.09 -2.88 2.95
C CYS A 66 4.75 -4.22 3.32
N LYS A 67 3.96 -5.20 3.78
CA LYS A 67 4.44 -6.55 4.12
C LYS A 67 4.97 -7.26 2.88
N TYR A 68 4.22 -7.22 1.78
CA TYR A 68 4.55 -7.91 0.53
C TYR A 68 5.82 -7.36 -0.13
N TYR A 69 5.93 -6.03 -0.28
CA TYR A 69 7.11 -5.40 -0.88
C TYR A 69 8.25 -5.14 0.12
N LYS A 70 8.12 -5.63 1.36
CA LYS A 70 9.07 -5.38 2.46
C LYS A 70 9.41 -3.89 2.62
N ILE A 71 8.44 -3.02 2.36
CA ILE A 71 8.60 -1.57 2.48
C ILE A 71 8.57 -1.24 3.96
N LYS A 72 9.69 -0.74 4.48
CA LYS A 72 9.73 -0.18 5.83
C LYS A 72 8.91 1.10 5.83
N ARG A 73 7.70 1.07 6.40
CA ARG A 73 6.98 2.27 6.83
C ARG A 73 7.97 3.12 7.62
N ARG A 74 8.37 4.28 7.09
CA ARG A 74 9.09 5.26 7.89
C ARG A 74 8.10 5.73 8.94
N LYS A 75 8.19 5.20 10.17
CA LYS A 75 7.68 5.94 11.33
C LYS A 75 8.27 7.33 11.19
N LYS A 76 7.43 8.36 11.09
CA LYS A 76 7.85 9.76 11.22
C LYS A 76 8.87 9.79 12.37
N LYS A 77 10.15 10.01 12.04
CA LYS A 77 11.00 10.72 12.98
C LYS A 77 10.30 12.06 13.08
N ALA A 78 9.55 12.24 14.17
CA ALA A 78 9.22 13.57 14.63
C ALA A 78 10.55 14.33 14.60
N GLU A 79 10.60 15.32 13.72
CA GLU A 79 11.70 16.25 13.61
C GLU A 79 11.99 16.82 14.99
N GLN A 80 13.18 16.53 15.51
CA GLN A 80 13.84 17.47 16.38
C GLN A 80 15.33 17.46 16.03
N GLU A 81 15.62 17.90 14.81
CA GLU A 81 16.75 18.80 14.63
C GLU A 81 16.37 20.14 15.27
N ARG A 82 16.79 20.34 16.52
CA ARG A 82 17.20 21.64 17.07
C ARG A 82 18.42 21.31 17.93
N LYS A 83 19.58 21.22 17.30
CA LYS A 83 20.58 22.31 17.21
C LYS A 83 21.25 22.55 18.55
#